data_AF-A0A1H2DCB7-F1
#
_entry.id   AF-A0A1H2DCB7-F1
#
_cell.length_a   1.000
_cell.length_b   1.000
_cell.length_c   1.000
_cell.angle_alpha   90.00
_cell.angle_beta   90.00
_cell.angle_gamma   90.00
#
_symmetry.space_group_name_H-M   'P 1'
#
loop_
_entity.id
_entity.type
_entity.pdbx_description
1 polymer ?
#
loop_
_entity_poly.entity_id
_entity_poly.type
_entity_poly.pdbx_seq_one_letter_code
_entity_poly.pdbx_strand_id
1 'polypeptide(L)'
;MRRLRSRCAALLAAVVAGSGVILGGTSAQAAVPAPDPVAIGQAEESDLQVLATDADTAGTQVKIRTFKSGLPAAVKSQRWTFEVVVAGSRPTYRIKHLSSGLCLQEAAARDGADVVLAACGTGNNQRWTNGTAQSWSPAGFDLRNKADGRCLDLYASADGQPATMWTCATVYTTQFWRVRTGGFDCGFRSETGFCVTNQPPVHGVMLNFRQQPVSFNGPPSDPEWGSGYNEMSNQVNWDPLDSSNGNPGFDYAEMGWRGAYTSDTGSTAHGAYWLEVGVVDEQSTQEFHAIVRPDSTLADGSMHTWMSLGNDAGEWDVFYDFNHVGTTRFAAGNRTRDLEYGLFTQYAEYASLATPFENRLQLLDGNDVWHRPALGQVSGFPANICGLPDPFSLEMGETNTPPYCFTSSVAARATGEVDRVTLGKPAPGSLAAASPTPVAVARTVHNGVDQKALAGCLGEDPARCLETVPGLAECVAARGQCNALPARAGTAAQRRTPITPVKARELAAADLRAKTLGSRVATLTADRLSRSGVKLDGTAADTQIHVVTGGTVVEGLGKGSDRTYPGYTMAYDAADGRLLYACLGATCPRKDLS
;
A
#
# COMPACT_ATOMS: atom_id res chain seq x y z
N MET A 1 7.38 -41.03 25.03
CA MET A 1 8.41 -42.00 25.49
C MET A 1 8.13 -43.37 24.90
N ARG A 2 9.11 -43.93 24.18
CA ARG A 2 9.26 -45.33 23.76
C ARG A 2 8.25 -45.91 22.74
N ARG A 3 8.83 -46.22 21.56
CA ARG A 3 8.45 -47.21 20.54
C ARG A 3 7.46 -46.72 19.47
N LEU A 4 7.99 -46.41 18.28
CA LEU A 4 7.79 -47.24 17.08
C LEU A 4 8.75 -46.74 15.98
N ARG A 5 9.88 -47.44 15.82
CA ARG A 5 10.77 -47.36 14.66
C ARG A 5 11.04 -48.79 14.18
N SER A 6 11.17 -48.91 12.87
CA SER A 6 11.67 -50.04 12.08
C SER A 6 10.65 -51.12 11.68
N ARG A 7 10.38 -51.23 10.38
CA ARG A 7 11.00 -52.21 9.45
C ARG A 7 10.22 -52.25 8.13
N CYS A 8 10.90 -51.99 7.01
CA CYS A 8 11.17 -52.99 5.97
C CYS A 8 11.72 -52.31 4.71
N ALA A 9 13.01 -52.53 4.48
CA ALA A 9 13.64 -52.45 3.18
C ALA A 9 13.89 -53.89 2.72
N ALA A 10 13.49 -54.23 1.49
CA ALA A 10 14.15 -55.25 0.67
C ALA A 10 13.58 -55.30 -0.76
N LEU A 11 14.49 -55.02 -1.70
CA LEU A 11 14.67 -55.69 -3.01
C LEU A 11 13.63 -55.51 -4.12
N LEU A 12 14.03 -54.74 -5.14
CA LEU A 12 13.99 -55.24 -6.53
C LEU A 12 15.10 -54.60 -7.38
N ALA A 13 15.76 -55.47 -8.13
CA ALA A 13 16.99 -55.23 -8.84
C ALA A 13 16.76 -54.73 -10.28
N ALA A 14 17.69 -53.88 -10.72
CA ALA A 14 18.28 -53.77 -12.05
C ALA A 14 17.36 -53.85 -13.30
N VAL A 15 17.05 -52.68 -13.86
CA VAL A 15 17.03 -52.46 -15.32
C VAL A 15 17.93 -51.27 -15.61
N VAL A 16 19.15 -51.54 -16.07
CA VAL A 16 20.06 -50.53 -16.63
C VAL A 16 19.72 -50.43 -18.12
N ALA A 17 18.93 -49.42 -18.49
CA ALA A 17 18.77 -48.99 -19.86
C ALA A 17 19.09 -47.49 -19.92
N GLY A 18 20.04 -47.14 -20.79
CA GLY A 18 20.72 -45.84 -20.84
C GLY A 18 19.76 -44.65 -20.90
N SER A 19 19.69 -43.92 -19.79
CA SER A 19 19.19 -42.55 -19.78
C SER A 19 20.40 -41.66 -19.93
N GLY A 20 20.55 -41.05 -21.12
CA GLY A 20 21.50 -39.98 -21.33
C GLY A 20 21.21 -38.89 -20.29
N VAL A 21 22.15 -38.67 -19.38
CA VAL A 21 22.12 -37.52 -18.48
C VAL A 21 22.29 -36.30 -19.35
N ILE A 22 21.17 -35.71 -19.76
CA ILE A 22 21.14 -34.32 -20.19
C ILE A 22 21.52 -33.56 -18.93
N LEU A 23 22.80 -33.16 -18.84
CA LEU A 23 23.25 -32.19 -17.85
C LEU A 23 22.40 -30.94 -18.08
N GLY A 24 21.35 -30.79 -17.28
CA GLY A 24 20.50 -29.61 -17.30
C GLY A 24 21.41 -28.41 -17.18
N GLY A 25 21.44 -27.59 -18.23
CA GLY A 25 22.18 -26.34 -18.21
C GLY A 25 21.74 -25.58 -16.97
N THR A 26 22.69 -25.20 -16.12
CA THR A 26 22.41 -24.28 -15.02
C THR A 26 21.81 -23.03 -15.64
N SER A 27 20.51 -22.85 -15.47
CA SER A 27 19.83 -21.62 -15.86
C SER A 27 20.58 -20.45 -15.23
N ALA A 28 21.15 -19.58 -16.07
CA ALA A 28 21.84 -18.39 -15.61
C ALA A 28 20.87 -17.63 -14.69
N GLN A 29 21.24 -17.52 -13.41
CA GLN A 29 20.45 -16.74 -12.46
C GLN A 29 20.41 -15.30 -12.98
N ALA A 30 19.20 -14.76 -13.13
CA ALA A 30 19.04 -13.36 -13.53
C ALA A 30 19.78 -12.47 -12.52
N ALA A 31 20.48 -11.45 -13.02
CA ALA A 31 21.15 -10.49 -12.16
C ALA A 31 20.13 -9.86 -11.21
N VAL A 32 20.42 -9.86 -9.91
CA VAL A 32 19.59 -9.17 -8.92
C VAL A 32 19.66 -7.67 -9.23
N PRO A 33 18.53 -6.99 -9.50
CA PRO A 33 18.57 -5.56 -9.73
C PRO A 33 19.06 -4.85 -8.48
N ALA A 34 19.87 -3.80 -8.67
CA ALA A 34 20.29 -2.97 -7.56
C ALA A 34 19.07 -2.21 -7.03
N PRO A 35 18.77 -2.29 -5.72
CA PRO A 35 17.70 -1.50 -5.12
C PRO A 35 18.07 -0.01 -5.14
N ASP A 36 17.05 0.84 -5.00
CA ASP A 36 17.25 2.27 -4.79
C ASP A 36 18.18 2.51 -3.58
N PRO A 37 19.03 3.56 -3.60
CA PRO A 37 19.92 3.82 -2.48
C PRO A 37 19.13 4.14 -1.21
N VAL A 38 19.49 3.48 -0.11
CA VAL A 38 18.81 3.57 1.19
C VAL A 38 19.73 4.07 2.28
N ALA A 39 19.18 4.52 3.40
CA ALA A 39 19.96 4.71 4.62
C ALA A 39 20.07 3.38 5.39
N ILE A 40 21.19 3.18 6.09
CA ILE A 40 21.38 2.05 7.00
C ILE A 40 21.27 2.61 8.41
N GLY A 41 20.14 2.38 9.07
CA GLY A 41 19.81 2.95 10.37
C GLY A 41 19.94 1.98 11.52
N GLN A 42 20.06 2.49 12.74
CA GLN A 42 19.92 1.69 13.95
C GLN A 42 18.53 1.09 14.05
N ALA A 43 18.44 -0.16 14.53
CA ALA A 43 17.21 -0.94 14.47
C ALA A 43 16.16 -0.56 15.52
N GLU A 44 16.54 0.11 16.62
CA GLU A 44 15.58 0.53 17.65
C GLU A 44 14.58 1.54 17.08
N GLU A 45 13.27 1.25 17.21
CA GLU A 45 12.17 1.91 16.47
C GLU A 45 12.27 3.44 16.42
N SER A 46 12.51 4.07 17.56
CA SER A 46 12.60 5.54 17.69
C SER A 46 13.96 6.14 17.29
N ASP A 47 14.97 5.31 17.01
CA ASP A 47 16.34 5.74 16.81
C ASP A 47 16.65 6.09 15.35
N LEU A 48 16.53 7.38 15.02
CA LEU A 48 16.76 7.91 13.67
C LEU A 48 18.24 8.03 13.28
N GLN A 49 19.18 7.44 14.01
CA GLN A 49 20.59 7.45 13.63
C GLN A 49 20.86 6.52 12.44
N VAL A 50 21.60 7.03 11.44
CA VAL A 50 21.95 6.31 10.21
C VAL A 50 23.42 6.45 9.85
N LEU A 51 23.98 5.43 9.21
CA LEU A 51 25.33 5.47 8.67
C LEU A 51 25.48 6.62 7.67
N ALA A 52 26.55 7.39 7.87
CA ALA A 52 26.88 8.57 7.10
C ALA A 52 28.39 8.78 7.03
N THR A 53 28.82 9.66 6.13
CA THR A 53 30.20 10.10 6.05
C THR A 53 30.30 11.62 6.00
N ASP A 54 31.37 12.16 6.59
CA ASP A 54 31.66 13.60 6.58
C ASP A 54 32.48 14.02 5.34
N ALA A 55 33.05 13.05 4.62
CA ALA A 55 33.90 13.28 3.45
C ALA A 55 33.84 12.09 2.48
N ASP A 56 34.06 12.38 1.20
CA ASP A 56 33.94 11.42 0.08
C ASP A 56 35.28 10.76 -0.31
N THR A 57 36.25 10.70 0.60
CA THR A 57 37.61 10.20 0.34
C THR A 57 37.85 8.81 0.94
N ALA A 58 38.74 8.02 0.31
CA ALA A 58 39.16 6.75 0.90
C ALA A 58 39.88 6.97 2.24
N GLY A 59 39.63 6.08 3.20
CA GLY A 59 40.09 6.19 4.59
C GLY A 59 39.17 7.01 5.50
N THR A 60 38.15 7.70 4.95
CA THR A 60 37.16 8.40 5.79
C THR A 60 36.40 7.41 6.66
N GLN A 61 36.44 7.62 7.97
CA GLN A 61 35.68 6.83 8.94
C GLN A 61 34.18 7.05 8.77
N VAL A 62 33.44 5.95 8.73
CA VAL A 62 31.97 5.95 8.72
C VAL A 62 31.48 6.21 10.14
N LYS A 63 30.45 7.03 10.25
CA LYS A 63 29.83 7.43 11.51
C LYS A 63 28.33 7.30 11.42
N ILE A 64 27.63 7.51 12.52
CA ILE A 64 26.19 7.74 12.49
C ILE A 64 25.82 9.22 12.56
N ARG A 65 24.73 9.57 11.89
CA ARG A 65 24.10 10.89 11.92
C ARG A 65 22.60 10.77 12.02
N THR A 66 21.92 11.77 12.57
CA THR A 66 20.46 11.84 12.48
C THR A 66 20.01 11.80 11.02
N PHE A 67 19.01 10.96 10.73
CA PHE A 67 18.44 10.78 9.41
C PHE A 67 17.96 12.12 8.82
N LYS A 68 18.28 12.34 7.54
CA LYS A 68 17.74 13.44 6.75
C LYS A 68 16.77 12.88 5.71
N SER A 69 15.54 13.36 5.77
CA SER A 69 14.55 13.10 4.72
C SER A 69 14.95 13.81 3.43
N GLY A 70 14.59 13.20 2.29
CA GLY A 70 14.89 13.68 0.96
C GLY A 70 15.19 12.54 0.00
N LEU A 71 15.06 12.84 -1.30
CA LEU A 71 15.46 11.93 -2.36
C LEU A 71 16.96 11.58 -2.24
N PRO A 72 17.39 10.37 -2.63
CA PRO A 72 18.75 9.92 -2.41
C PRO A 72 19.84 10.89 -2.90
N ALA A 73 19.63 11.56 -4.03
CA ALA A 73 20.57 12.54 -4.58
C ALA A 73 20.80 13.76 -3.67
N ALA A 74 19.77 14.22 -2.95
CA ALA A 74 19.83 15.40 -2.08
C ALA A 74 20.52 15.13 -0.73
N VAL A 75 20.53 13.87 -0.30
CA VAL A 75 21.07 13.41 1.01
C VAL A 75 22.06 12.26 0.82
N LYS A 76 22.81 12.32 -0.29
CA LYS A 76 23.71 11.26 -0.78
C LYS A 76 24.80 10.81 0.21
N SER A 77 25.16 11.64 1.19
CA SER A 77 26.12 11.28 2.25
C SER A 77 25.58 10.31 3.30
N GLN A 78 24.27 10.04 3.28
CA GLN A 78 23.56 9.09 4.15
C GLN A 78 22.91 7.97 3.35
N ARG A 79 23.34 7.75 2.09
CA ARG A 79 22.70 6.79 1.19
C ARG A 79 23.70 5.77 0.70
N TRP A 80 23.23 4.53 0.65
CA TRP A 80 24.04 3.35 0.41
C TRP A 80 23.30 2.42 -0.54
N THR A 81 24.04 1.77 -1.44
CA THR A 81 23.51 0.74 -2.33
C THR A 81 24.09 -0.61 -1.93
N PHE A 82 23.22 -1.62 -1.81
CA PHE A 82 23.62 -3.00 -1.62
C PHE A 82 23.81 -3.67 -2.99
N GLU A 83 25.06 -3.99 -3.35
CA GLU A 83 25.38 -4.81 -4.51
C GLU A 83 25.48 -6.27 -4.06
N VAL A 84 24.57 -7.14 -4.51
CA VAL A 84 24.63 -8.58 -4.23
C VAL A 84 25.79 -9.20 -5.02
N VAL A 85 26.85 -9.58 -4.31
CA VAL A 85 28.04 -10.26 -4.87
C VAL A 85 27.82 -11.77 -4.94
N VAL A 86 27.14 -12.34 -3.94
CA VAL A 86 26.74 -13.75 -3.90
C VAL A 86 25.30 -13.81 -3.44
N ALA A 87 24.40 -14.35 -4.28
CA ALA A 87 23.00 -14.57 -3.95
C ALA A 87 22.84 -15.81 -3.04
N GLY A 88 21.70 -15.91 -2.35
CA GLY A 88 21.35 -17.03 -1.47
C GLY A 88 20.50 -16.58 -0.30
N SER A 89 20.20 -17.49 0.63
CA SER A 89 19.42 -17.20 1.84
C SER A 89 20.22 -16.36 2.86
N ARG A 90 21.53 -16.24 2.67
CA ARG A 90 22.40 -15.29 3.38
C ARG A 90 23.30 -14.62 2.34
N PRO A 91 22.76 -13.66 1.59
CA PRO A 91 23.48 -13.02 0.51
C PRO A 91 24.71 -12.28 1.03
N THR A 92 25.77 -12.26 0.20
CA THR A 92 26.95 -11.45 0.45
C THR A 92 26.87 -10.19 -0.39
N TYR A 93 27.00 -9.05 0.28
CA TYR A 93 26.90 -7.72 -0.29
C TYR A 93 28.26 -7.04 -0.39
N ARG A 94 28.37 -6.17 -1.38
CA ARG A 94 29.28 -5.02 -1.36
C ARG A 94 28.42 -3.78 -1.17
N ILE A 95 28.70 -2.99 -0.13
CA ILE A 95 27.89 -1.83 0.23
C ILE A 95 28.60 -0.58 -0.27
N LYS A 96 27.97 0.16 -1.19
CA LYS A 96 28.54 1.35 -1.84
C LYS A 96 27.93 2.62 -1.29
N HIS A 97 28.76 3.58 -0.93
CA HIS A 97 28.33 4.93 -0.55
C HIS A 97 27.91 5.72 -1.79
N LEU A 98 26.69 6.28 -1.78
CA LEU A 98 26.12 6.93 -2.97
C LEU A 98 26.92 8.16 -3.39
N SER A 99 27.40 8.97 -2.44
CA SER A 99 28.07 10.23 -2.78
C SER A 99 29.46 10.04 -3.42
N SER A 100 30.23 9.07 -2.93
CA SER A 100 31.62 8.86 -3.35
C SER A 100 31.81 7.69 -4.31
N GLY A 101 30.85 6.77 -4.39
CA GLY A 101 31.00 5.49 -5.10
C GLY A 101 31.98 4.52 -4.44
N LEU A 102 32.52 4.87 -3.27
CA LEU A 102 33.43 4.03 -2.49
C LEU A 102 32.66 2.99 -1.68
N CYS A 103 33.35 1.95 -1.23
CA CYS A 103 32.78 0.82 -0.54
C CYS A 103 33.01 0.87 0.98
N LEU A 104 32.02 0.37 1.72
CA LEU A 104 32.13 0.13 3.15
C LEU A 104 33.18 -0.96 3.41
N GLN A 105 34.19 -0.65 4.21
CA GLN A 105 35.32 -1.53 4.47
C GLN A 105 35.66 -1.60 5.96
N GLU A 106 35.96 -2.81 6.43
CA GLU A 106 36.69 -3.00 7.69
C GLU A 106 38.17 -2.62 7.52
N ALA A 107 38.66 -1.68 8.35
CA ALA A 107 40.05 -1.23 8.29
C ALA A 107 41.05 -2.28 8.80
N ALA A 108 40.67 -3.12 9.77
CA ALA A 108 41.49 -4.20 10.30
C ALA A 108 40.63 -5.28 11.01
N ALA A 109 41.05 -6.55 10.93
CA ALA A 109 40.34 -7.69 11.53
C ALA A 109 40.52 -7.81 13.06
N ARG A 110 39.99 -6.84 13.82
CA ARG A 110 40.01 -6.82 15.30
C ARG A 110 38.86 -6.01 15.89
N ASP A 111 38.51 -6.28 17.14
CA ASP A 111 37.55 -5.49 17.90
C ASP A 111 38.02 -4.04 18.05
N GLY A 112 37.10 -3.10 17.89
CA GLY A 112 37.34 -1.66 17.90
C GLY A 112 38.02 -1.13 16.64
N ALA A 113 38.20 -1.95 15.59
CA ALA A 113 38.69 -1.45 14.32
C ALA A 113 37.67 -0.52 13.65
N ASP A 114 38.16 0.51 12.98
CA ASP A 114 37.31 1.46 12.27
C ASP A 114 36.65 0.81 11.05
N VAL A 115 35.44 1.28 10.76
CA VAL A 115 34.79 1.06 9.47
C VAL A 115 34.96 2.33 8.63
N VAL A 116 35.50 2.17 7.42
CA VAL A 116 35.94 3.28 6.57
C VAL A 116 35.40 3.15 5.15
N LEU A 117 35.45 4.25 4.39
CA LEU A 117 35.33 4.20 2.93
C LEU A 117 36.64 3.73 2.28
N ALA A 118 36.55 2.88 1.26
CA ALA A 118 37.70 2.47 0.46
C ALA A 118 37.33 2.27 -1.01
N ALA A 119 38.32 2.28 -1.90
CA ALA A 119 38.10 1.93 -3.30
C ALA A 119 37.50 0.51 -3.39
N CYS A 120 36.41 0.37 -4.14
CA CYS A 120 35.70 -0.90 -4.25
C CYS A 120 36.58 -1.97 -4.92
N GLY A 121 36.72 -3.11 -4.26
CA GLY A 121 37.52 -4.25 -4.68
C GLY A 121 36.81 -5.57 -4.37
N THR A 122 37.57 -6.66 -4.39
CA THR A 122 37.06 -8.02 -4.20
C THR A 122 37.46 -8.64 -2.87
N GLY A 123 38.22 -7.93 -2.04
CA GLY A 123 38.68 -8.38 -0.73
C GLY A 123 37.54 -8.71 0.23
N ASN A 124 37.74 -9.69 1.10
CA ASN A 124 36.71 -10.10 2.06
C ASN A 124 36.38 -9.02 3.10
N ASN A 125 37.32 -8.11 3.38
CA ASN A 125 37.12 -6.97 4.28
C ASN A 125 36.13 -5.91 3.74
N GLN A 126 35.70 -6.03 2.49
CA GLN A 126 34.66 -5.20 1.85
C GLN A 126 33.38 -6.00 1.54
N ARG A 127 33.30 -7.25 2.00
CA ARG A 127 32.15 -8.12 1.78
C ARG A 127 31.40 -8.28 3.09
N TRP A 128 30.10 -8.04 3.04
CA TRP A 128 29.22 -8.03 4.20
C TRP A 128 28.14 -9.08 4.00
N THR A 129 27.74 -9.78 5.05
CA THR A 129 26.58 -10.67 5.04
C THR A 129 25.69 -10.30 6.20
N ASN A 130 24.40 -10.47 6.05
CA ASN A 130 23.47 -10.40 7.16
C ASN A 130 23.40 -11.75 7.90
N GLY A 131 23.24 -11.69 9.21
CA GLY A 131 22.76 -12.77 10.05
C GLY A 131 21.31 -12.52 10.48
N THR A 132 20.67 -13.56 10.99
CA THR A 132 19.34 -13.46 11.62
C THR A 132 19.49 -12.84 13.00
N ALA A 133 18.88 -11.67 13.23
CA ALA A 133 18.55 -11.25 14.59
C ALA A 133 17.62 -12.33 15.20
N GLN A 134 17.74 -12.63 16.49
CA GLN A 134 16.94 -13.68 17.12
C GLN A 134 15.43 -13.40 17.00
N SER A 135 14.70 -14.30 16.34
CA SER A 135 13.29 -14.76 16.54
C SER A 135 12.15 -13.78 16.78
N TRP A 136 12.36 -12.47 16.78
CA TRP A 136 11.30 -11.45 16.84
C TRP A 136 11.58 -10.36 15.82
N SER A 137 10.71 -10.32 14.81
CA SER A 137 10.89 -9.75 13.48
C SER A 137 10.78 -8.21 13.30
N PRO A 138 10.76 -7.32 14.33
CA PRO A 138 11.01 -5.90 14.05
C PRO A 138 12.46 -5.44 14.32
N ALA A 139 13.32 -6.26 14.92
CA ALA A 139 14.62 -5.81 15.44
C ALA A 139 15.74 -5.62 14.39
N GLY A 140 15.46 -5.73 13.08
CA GLY A 140 16.45 -5.50 12.02
C GLY A 140 17.39 -6.69 11.75
N PHE A 141 18.59 -6.41 11.23
CA PHE A 141 19.63 -7.36 10.85
C PHE A 141 21.00 -6.93 11.39
N ASP A 142 21.92 -7.87 11.62
CA ASP A 142 23.33 -7.53 11.84
C ASP A 142 24.10 -7.48 10.50
N LEU A 143 25.20 -6.72 10.45
CA LEU A 143 26.09 -6.69 9.29
C LEU A 143 27.43 -7.30 9.66
N ARG A 144 27.69 -8.52 9.17
CA ARG A 144 28.91 -9.28 9.46
C ARG A 144 29.92 -9.17 8.34
N ASN A 145 31.15 -8.82 8.67
CA ASN A 145 32.23 -8.79 7.70
C ASN A 145 32.69 -10.22 7.35
N LYS A 146 32.97 -10.48 6.08
CA LYS A 146 33.41 -11.81 5.61
C LYS A 146 34.89 -12.07 5.84
N ALA A 147 35.70 -11.08 6.21
CA ALA A 147 37.12 -11.27 6.50
C ALA A 147 37.32 -12.12 7.77
N ASP A 148 36.55 -11.86 8.81
CA ASP A 148 36.76 -12.46 10.13
C ASP A 148 35.46 -12.80 10.90
N GLY A 149 34.29 -12.43 10.38
CA GLY A 149 32.99 -12.72 10.97
C GLY A 149 32.52 -11.73 12.03
N ARG A 150 33.22 -10.62 12.27
CA ARG A 150 32.79 -9.57 13.21
C ARG A 150 31.63 -8.74 12.69
N CYS A 151 30.90 -8.11 13.61
CA CYS A 151 29.73 -7.29 13.32
C CYS A 151 30.09 -5.80 13.24
N LEU A 152 29.39 -5.10 12.36
CA LEU A 152 29.29 -3.65 12.39
C LEU A 152 28.59 -3.23 13.69
N ASP A 153 29.24 -2.38 14.47
CA ASP A 153 28.82 -2.00 15.81
C ASP A 153 28.94 -0.50 16.03
N LEU A 154 28.23 -0.04 17.06
CA LEU A 154 28.40 1.27 17.66
C LEU A 154 28.70 1.08 19.15
N TYR A 155 29.56 1.92 19.69
CA TYR A 155 29.69 2.00 21.14
C TYR A 155 28.40 2.53 21.81
N ALA A 156 27.76 3.51 21.16
CA ALA A 156 26.48 4.08 21.56
C ALA A 156 25.78 4.65 20.32
N SER A 157 24.45 4.67 20.32
CA SER A 157 23.69 5.35 19.27
C SER A 157 23.53 6.84 19.56
N ALA A 158 24.54 7.62 19.19
CA ALA A 158 24.53 9.07 19.28
C ALA A 158 25.12 9.72 18.03
N ASP A 159 24.56 10.85 17.61
CA ASP A 159 25.07 11.60 16.45
C ASP A 159 26.57 11.88 16.60
N GLY A 160 27.33 11.60 15.54
CA GLY A 160 28.78 11.76 15.59
C GLY A 160 29.56 10.47 15.84
N GLN A 161 28.96 9.46 16.45
CA GLN A 161 29.68 8.25 16.88
C GLN A 161 30.24 7.46 15.70
N PRO A 162 31.49 6.96 15.80
CA PRO A 162 32.09 6.15 14.76
C PRO A 162 31.47 4.74 14.73
N ALA A 163 31.33 4.22 13.51
CA ALA A 163 31.04 2.81 13.31
C ALA A 163 32.33 2.00 13.40
N THR A 164 32.30 0.93 14.18
CA THR A 164 33.45 0.06 14.43
C THR A 164 33.11 -1.39 14.17
N MET A 165 34.13 -2.24 14.19
CA MET A 165 33.99 -3.69 14.20
C MET A 165 34.00 -4.21 15.63
N TRP A 166 33.11 -5.13 15.96
CA TRP A 166 33.12 -5.80 17.25
C TRP A 166 32.69 -7.26 17.12
N THR A 167 33.05 -8.07 18.12
CA THR A 167 32.55 -9.44 18.23
C THR A 167 31.02 -9.42 18.24
N CYS A 168 30.41 -10.20 17.34
CA CYS A 168 28.95 -10.28 17.23
C CYS A 168 28.32 -10.78 18.53
N ALA A 169 27.33 -10.06 19.05
CA ALA A 169 26.57 -10.45 20.24
C ALA A 169 25.08 -10.17 20.05
N THR A 170 24.23 -11.11 20.48
CA THR A 170 22.77 -10.97 20.35
C THR A 170 22.15 -10.02 21.38
N VAL A 171 22.93 -9.57 22.36
CA VAL A 171 22.48 -8.71 23.46
C VAL A 171 22.74 -7.22 23.21
N TYR A 172 23.47 -6.86 22.16
CA TYR A 172 23.83 -5.48 21.85
C TYR A 172 22.94 -4.94 20.74
N THR A 173 21.98 -4.08 21.10
CA THR A 173 21.10 -3.43 20.12
C THR A 173 21.86 -2.54 19.13
N THR A 174 23.04 -2.05 19.53
CA THR A 174 23.96 -1.25 18.70
C THR A 174 24.50 -1.98 17.48
N GLN A 175 24.42 -3.32 17.46
CA GLN A 175 24.84 -4.17 16.34
C GLN A 175 23.70 -4.48 15.37
N PHE A 176 22.48 -4.01 15.66
CA PHE A 176 21.33 -4.23 14.81
C PHE A 176 21.01 -3.01 13.98
N TRP A 177 20.80 -3.27 12.70
CA TRP A 177 20.62 -2.30 11.65
C TRP A 177 19.33 -2.57 10.91
N ARG A 178 18.81 -1.55 10.24
CA ARG A 178 17.68 -1.68 9.33
C ARG A 178 17.87 -0.78 8.14
N VAL A 179 17.19 -1.14 7.07
CA VAL A 179 17.06 -0.25 5.92
C VAL A 179 16.04 0.84 6.27
N ARG A 180 16.42 2.10 6.07
CA ARG A 180 15.55 3.27 6.25
C ARG A 180 15.42 4.04 4.95
N THR A 181 14.19 4.37 4.61
CA THR A 181 13.84 5.19 3.43
C THR A 181 13.11 6.48 3.85
N GLY A 182 12.54 6.53 5.06
CA GLY A 182 11.87 7.70 5.65
C GLY A 182 12.32 8.02 7.08
N GLY A 183 11.73 9.06 7.66
CA GLY A 183 12.06 9.60 8.99
C GLY A 183 11.36 8.89 10.17
N PHE A 184 10.72 7.76 9.90
CA PHE A 184 9.99 6.91 10.83
C PHE A 184 9.92 5.51 10.21
N ASP A 185 9.44 4.53 10.96
CA ASP A 185 9.29 3.17 10.49
C ASP A 185 7.82 2.86 10.25
N CYS A 186 7.56 2.09 9.20
CA CYS A 186 6.23 1.56 8.96
C CYS A 186 5.89 0.50 10.00
N GLY A 187 4.62 0.45 10.41
CA GLY A 187 4.09 -0.65 11.22
C GLY A 187 4.35 -1.99 10.53
N PHE A 188 4.50 -3.06 11.29
CA PHE A 188 4.86 -4.36 10.72
C PHE A 188 3.73 -4.93 9.85
N ARG A 189 3.93 -5.01 8.52
CA ARG A 189 3.11 -5.81 7.60
C ARG A 189 3.99 -6.54 6.58
N SER A 190 3.54 -7.70 6.12
CA SER A 190 4.18 -8.54 5.08
C SER A 190 4.02 -7.94 3.66
N GLU A 191 4.06 -6.62 3.56
CA GLU A 191 3.79 -5.86 2.34
C GLU A 191 5.07 -5.25 1.79
N THR A 192 5.16 -5.14 0.46
CA THR A 192 6.16 -4.30 -0.20
C THR A 192 5.50 -2.98 -0.54
N GLY A 193 5.79 -1.93 0.21
CA GLY A 193 5.10 -0.66 0.01
C GLY A 193 5.72 0.52 0.74
N PHE A 194 4.86 1.47 1.09
CA PHE A 194 5.19 2.66 1.85
C PHE A 194 4.11 2.96 2.87
N CYS A 195 4.49 3.56 3.98
CA CYS A 195 3.58 4.12 4.95
C CYS A 195 3.66 5.65 4.92
N VAL A 196 2.56 6.28 5.30
CA VAL A 196 2.42 7.72 5.43
C VAL A 196 1.94 8.03 6.82
N THR A 197 2.65 8.91 7.53
CA THR A 197 2.17 9.46 8.79
C THR A 197 1.84 10.93 8.60
N ASN A 198 0.66 11.33 9.05
CA ASN A 198 0.17 12.71 8.94
C ASN A 198 -0.23 13.28 10.30
N GLN A 199 0.22 14.51 10.56
CA GLN A 199 -0.23 15.30 11.69
C GLN A 199 -0.50 16.72 11.19
N PRO A 200 -1.75 17.21 11.22
CA PRO A 200 -2.96 16.60 11.83
C PRO A 200 -3.52 15.38 11.06
N PRO A 201 -4.51 14.64 11.61
CA PRO A 201 -5.17 13.55 10.88
C PRO A 201 -5.73 13.98 9.52
N VAL A 202 -5.78 13.06 8.56
CA VAL A 202 -6.44 13.24 7.27
C VAL A 202 -7.90 12.80 7.34
N HIS A 203 -8.73 13.39 6.48
CA HIS A 203 -10.18 13.22 6.44
C HIS A 203 -10.66 12.52 5.16
N GLY A 204 -9.73 12.22 4.25
CA GLY A 204 -10.01 11.60 2.96
C GLY A 204 -8.72 11.15 2.29
N VAL A 205 -8.83 10.12 1.47
CA VAL A 205 -7.71 9.46 0.81
C VAL A 205 -8.06 9.26 -0.65
N MET A 206 -7.33 9.92 -1.54
CA MET A 206 -7.48 9.71 -2.97
C MET A 206 -6.24 8.99 -3.48
N LEU A 207 -6.46 7.81 -4.05
CA LEU A 207 -5.43 7.08 -4.75
C LEU A 207 -5.67 7.12 -6.24
N ASN A 208 -4.60 6.91 -6.98
CA ASN A 208 -4.63 6.59 -8.39
C ASN A 208 -3.55 5.53 -8.59
N PHE A 209 -3.99 4.32 -8.91
CA PHE A 209 -3.13 3.23 -9.34
C PHE A 209 -2.97 3.32 -10.85
N ARG A 210 -1.77 3.14 -11.38
CA ARG A 210 -1.56 2.87 -12.79
C ARG A 210 -0.88 1.54 -12.90
N GLN A 211 -1.57 0.56 -13.44
CA GLN A 211 -1.12 -0.83 -13.42
C GLN A 211 -1.72 -1.65 -14.54
N GLN A 212 -0.94 -2.60 -15.05
CA GLN A 212 -1.40 -3.64 -15.96
C GLN A 212 -1.85 -4.90 -15.19
N PRO A 213 -2.59 -5.82 -15.83
CA PRO A 213 -3.04 -7.03 -15.16
C PRO A 213 -1.86 -7.88 -14.68
N VAL A 214 -1.92 -8.30 -13.42
CA VAL A 214 -0.98 -9.28 -12.85
C VAL A 214 -1.18 -10.61 -13.56
N SER A 215 -0.08 -11.24 -13.94
CA SER A 215 -0.08 -12.58 -14.53
C SER A 215 0.41 -13.61 -13.52
N PHE A 216 -0.28 -14.74 -13.44
CA PHE A 216 0.06 -15.83 -12.53
C PHE A 216 0.41 -17.09 -13.33
N ASN A 217 1.44 -17.81 -12.90
CA ASN A 217 1.80 -19.11 -13.47
C ASN A 217 1.20 -20.30 -12.68
N GLY A 218 0.35 -19.99 -11.70
CA GLY A 218 -0.31 -20.93 -10.80
C GLY A 218 0.66 -21.59 -9.81
N PRO A 219 0.45 -21.47 -8.49
CA PRO A 219 1.21 -22.27 -7.55
C PRO A 219 0.89 -23.75 -7.80
N PRO A 220 1.84 -24.66 -7.56
CA PRO A 220 1.55 -26.09 -7.59
C PRO A 220 0.39 -26.35 -6.62
N SER A 221 -0.57 -27.18 -7.04
CA SER A 221 -1.65 -27.62 -6.16
C SER A 221 -1.02 -28.45 -5.03
N ASP A 222 -0.72 -27.81 -3.90
CA ASP A 222 -0.19 -28.49 -2.74
C ASP A 222 -1.35 -29.10 -1.93
N PRO A 223 -1.36 -30.42 -1.70
CA PRO A 223 -2.36 -31.07 -0.86
C PRO A 223 -2.38 -30.57 0.59
N GLU A 224 -1.26 -30.02 1.08
CA GLU A 224 -1.08 -29.53 2.46
C GLU A 224 -1.55 -28.08 2.63
N TRP A 225 -1.41 -27.23 1.60
CA TRP A 225 -1.73 -25.79 1.68
C TRP A 225 -2.96 -25.35 0.89
N GLY A 226 -3.51 -26.22 0.04
CA GLY A 226 -4.85 -26.07 -0.50
C GLY A 226 -4.99 -25.08 -1.66
N SER A 227 -5.82 -25.49 -2.62
CA SER A 227 -6.51 -24.70 -3.66
C SER A 227 -5.74 -24.19 -4.88
N GLY A 228 -4.41 -24.30 -4.96
CA GLY A 228 -3.66 -23.75 -6.11
C GLY A 228 -4.04 -22.30 -6.41
N TYR A 229 -4.40 -21.57 -5.35
CA TYR A 229 -4.85 -20.19 -5.35
C TYR A 229 -3.66 -19.28 -5.16
N ASN A 230 -3.64 -18.14 -5.85
CA ASN A 230 -2.66 -17.09 -5.59
C ASN A 230 -3.32 -15.73 -5.75
N GLU A 231 -2.84 -14.77 -4.99
CA GLU A 231 -3.36 -13.43 -4.93
C GLU A 231 -2.24 -12.42 -4.90
N MET A 232 -2.45 -11.31 -5.59
CA MET A 232 -1.66 -10.10 -5.47
C MET A 232 -2.60 -8.90 -5.49
N SER A 233 -2.48 -8.04 -4.50
CA SER A 233 -3.20 -6.78 -4.41
C SER A 233 -2.24 -5.61 -4.37
N ASN A 234 -2.65 -4.52 -5.01
CA ASN A 234 -2.08 -3.19 -4.85
C ASN A 234 -3.09 -2.37 -4.07
N GLN A 235 -2.76 -2.05 -2.83
CA GLN A 235 -3.73 -1.58 -1.86
C GLN A 235 -3.22 -0.36 -1.11
N VAL A 236 -4.15 0.41 -0.59
CA VAL A 236 -3.95 1.24 0.59
C VAL A 236 -4.69 0.57 1.74
N ASN A 237 -4.15 0.66 2.93
CA ASN A 237 -4.84 0.42 4.18
C ASN A 237 -4.70 1.67 5.05
N TRP A 238 -5.62 1.84 5.99
CA TRP A 238 -5.56 2.92 6.96
C TRP A 238 -6.22 2.51 8.26
N ASP A 239 -5.67 3.02 9.35
CA ASP A 239 -6.21 2.80 10.69
C ASP A 239 -7.17 3.94 11.04
N PRO A 240 -8.48 3.67 11.16
CA PRO A 240 -9.46 4.68 11.49
C PRO A 240 -9.32 5.13 12.95
N LEU A 241 -9.41 6.43 13.15
CA LEU A 241 -9.41 7.05 14.47
C LEU A 241 -10.82 7.21 15.00
N ASP A 242 -10.99 6.95 16.29
CA ASP A 242 -12.22 7.21 17.01
C ASP A 242 -12.46 8.72 17.25
N SER A 243 -13.59 9.04 17.89
CA SER A 243 -13.97 10.43 18.23
C SER A 243 -12.99 11.15 19.16
N SER A 244 -12.14 10.42 19.89
CA SER A 244 -11.09 10.93 20.77
C SER A 244 -9.71 11.01 20.11
N ASN A 245 -9.62 10.70 18.81
CA ASN A 245 -8.37 10.52 18.05
C ASN A 245 -7.52 9.33 18.53
N GLY A 246 -8.14 8.36 19.22
CA GLY A 246 -7.52 7.08 19.55
C GLY A 246 -7.60 6.12 18.37
N ASN A 247 -6.58 5.27 18.21
CA ASN A 247 -6.63 4.09 17.34
C ASN A 247 -7.03 2.89 18.22
N PRO A 248 -8.17 2.20 17.95
CA PRO A 248 -8.56 1.01 18.69
C PRO A 248 -7.60 -0.18 18.48
N GLY A 249 -6.78 -0.13 17.41
CA GLY A 249 -5.66 -1.03 17.14
C GLY A 249 -6.05 -2.37 16.49
N PHE A 250 -7.35 -2.64 16.32
CA PHE A 250 -7.82 -3.91 15.76
C PHE A 250 -8.75 -3.75 14.56
N ASP A 251 -9.08 -2.51 14.19
CA ASP A 251 -9.83 -2.18 13.00
C ASP A 251 -8.94 -1.47 11.98
N TYR A 252 -9.04 -1.90 10.72
CA TYR A 252 -8.50 -1.15 9.59
C TYR A 252 -9.44 -1.29 8.41
N ALA A 253 -9.38 -0.32 7.52
CA ALA A 253 -10.01 -0.41 6.22
C ALA A 253 -8.91 -0.45 5.16
N GLU A 254 -9.19 -1.19 4.11
CA GLU A 254 -8.29 -1.40 3.00
C GLU A 254 -9.07 -1.22 1.72
N MET A 255 -8.41 -0.65 0.72
CA MET A 255 -8.95 -0.58 -0.62
C MET A 255 -7.82 -0.75 -1.61
N GLY A 256 -8.07 -1.52 -2.66
CA GLY A 256 -7.08 -1.74 -3.68
C GLY A 256 -7.65 -2.26 -4.96
N TRP A 257 -6.72 -2.65 -5.81
CA TRP A 257 -7.00 -3.54 -6.92
C TRP A 257 -6.36 -4.88 -6.64
N ARG A 258 -7.04 -5.96 -6.98
CA ARG A 258 -6.60 -7.33 -6.76
C ARG A 258 -6.61 -8.15 -8.05
N GLY A 259 -5.57 -8.95 -8.24
CA GLY A 259 -5.56 -10.11 -9.11
C GLY A 259 -5.60 -11.40 -8.29
N ALA A 260 -6.59 -12.27 -8.55
CA ALA A 260 -6.76 -13.54 -7.86
C ALA A 260 -6.81 -14.68 -8.89
N TYR A 261 -5.86 -15.60 -8.80
CA TYR A 261 -5.76 -16.81 -9.61
C TYR A 261 -6.33 -18.01 -8.86
N THR A 262 -7.03 -18.89 -9.58
CA THR A 262 -7.43 -20.21 -9.07
C THR A 262 -7.03 -21.29 -10.05
N SER A 263 -6.40 -22.37 -9.56
CA SER A 263 -6.00 -23.51 -10.39
C SER A 263 -7.18 -24.31 -10.92
N ASP A 264 -8.33 -24.25 -10.26
CA ASP A 264 -9.52 -25.03 -10.63
C ASP A 264 -10.04 -24.65 -12.01
N THR A 265 -9.99 -23.35 -12.34
CA THR A 265 -10.38 -22.82 -13.66
C THR A 265 -9.17 -22.40 -14.50
N GLY A 266 -7.97 -22.36 -13.92
CA GLY A 266 -6.78 -21.82 -14.57
C GLY A 266 -6.93 -20.35 -14.97
N SER A 267 -7.80 -19.59 -14.28
CA SER A 267 -8.13 -18.22 -14.63
C SER A 267 -7.74 -17.23 -13.54
N THR A 268 -7.35 -16.04 -13.95
CA THR A 268 -7.16 -14.89 -13.06
C THR A 268 -8.36 -13.95 -13.18
N ALA A 269 -8.93 -13.59 -12.03
CA ALA A 269 -9.91 -12.52 -11.91
C ALA A 269 -9.22 -11.25 -11.41
N HIS A 270 -9.54 -10.12 -12.04
CA HIS A 270 -9.02 -8.82 -11.68
C HIS A 270 -10.16 -7.89 -11.27
N GLY A 271 -9.98 -7.08 -10.24
CA GLY A 271 -11.00 -6.13 -9.84
C GLY A 271 -10.57 -5.23 -8.69
N ALA A 272 -11.17 -4.04 -8.64
CA ALA A 272 -11.10 -3.19 -7.47
C ALA A 272 -11.93 -3.81 -6.32
N TYR A 273 -11.54 -3.52 -5.09
CA TYR A 273 -12.23 -3.99 -3.89
C TYR A 273 -12.01 -3.02 -2.75
N TRP A 274 -12.84 -3.18 -1.73
CA TRP A 274 -12.53 -2.69 -0.40
C TRP A 274 -12.75 -3.81 0.62
N LEU A 275 -12.00 -3.73 1.71
CA LEU A 275 -11.95 -4.71 2.78
C LEU A 275 -12.03 -3.95 4.10
N GLU A 276 -12.81 -4.48 5.03
CA GLU A 276 -12.74 -4.05 6.42
C GLU A 276 -12.30 -5.20 7.29
N VAL A 277 -11.51 -4.86 8.29
CA VAL A 277 -11.14 -5.77 9.35
C VAL A 277 -11.52 -5.15 10.68
N GLY A 278 -12.03 -5.98 11.57
CA GLY A 278 -12.35 -5.63 12.95
C GLY A 278 -12.32 -6.85 13.84
N VAL A 279 -12.87 -6.72 15.06
CA VAL A 279 -12.98 -7.81 16.02
C VAL A 279 -14.43 -8.01 16.40
N VAL A 280 -14.88 -9.26 16.32
CA VAL A 280 -16.20 -9.73 16.77
C VAL A 280 -15.96 -10.95 17.66
N ASP A 281 -16.50 -10.95 18.88
CA ASP A 281 -16.34 -12.05 19.84
C ASP A 281 -14.86 -12.47 20.05
N GLU A 282 -13.95 -11.49 20.20
CA GLU A 282 -12.49 -11.68 20.33
C GLU A 282 -11.80 -12.32 19.11
N GLN A 283 -12.51 -12.48 17.99
CA GLN A 283 -11.96 -13.00 16.73
C GLN A 283 -11.84 -11.90 15.69
N SER A 284 -10.72 -11.87 14.97
CA SER A 284 -10.57 -11.02 13.79
C SER A 284 -11.61 -11.42 12.75
N THR A 285 -12.43 -10.47 12.34
CA THR A 285 -13.46 -10.64 11.30
C THR A 285 -13.13 -9.72 10.14
N GLN A 286 -13.25 -10.26 8.93
CA GLN A 286 -12.98 -9.54 7.69
C GLN A 286 -14.24 -9.49 6.84
N GLU A 287 -14.57 -8.31 6.29
CA GLU A 287 -15.65 -8.12 5.33
C GLU A 287 -15.08 -7.62 4.00
N PHE A 288 -15.14 -8.49 2.99
CA PHE A 288 -14.67 -8.20 1.65
C PHE A 288 -15.81 -7.76 0.73
N HIS A 289 -15.56 -6.72 -0.05
CA HIS A 289 -16.53 -6.13 -0.95
C HIS A 289 -15.92 -5.89 -2.33
N ALA A 290 -16.40 -6.63 -3.32
CA ALA A 290 -15.97 -6.44 -4.71
C ALA A 290 -16.57 -5.16 -5.29
N ILE A 291 -15.74 -4.32 -5.92
CA ILE A 291 -16.18 -3.11 -6.61
C ILE A 291 -16.48 -3.48 -8.07
N VAL A 292 -17.76 -3.74 -8.36
CA VAL A 292 -18.21 -4.30 -9.66
C VAL A 292 -18.97 -3.31 -10.55
N ARG A 293 -19.27 -2.09 -10.07
CA ARG A 293 -19.96 -1.02 -10.81
C ARG A 293 -19.36 0.33 -10.43
N PRO A 294 -19.31 1.35 -11.31
CA PRO A 294 -18.75 2.68 -11.02
C PRO A 294 -19.61 3.57 -10.10
N ASP A 295 -20.71 3.05 -9.53
CA ASP A 295 -21.57 3.75 -8.60
C ASP A 295 -21.88 2.88 -7.38
N SER A 296 -21.89 3.48 -6.19
CA SER A 296 -22.17 2.82 -4.89
C SER A 296 -23.65 2.45 -4.70
N THR A 297 -24.40 2.24 -5.78
CA THR A 297 -25.80 1.80 -5.72
C THR A 297 -25.94 0.31 -5.40
N LEU A 298 -24.87 -0.34 -4.91
CA LEU A 298 -24.98 -1.68 -4.35
C LEU A 298 -26.06 -1.67 -3.27
N ALA A 299 -26.90 -2.69 -3.27
CA ALA A 299 -28.04 -2.81 -2.35
C ALA A 299 -27.61 -3.01 -0.88
N ASP A 300 -26.32 -2.85 -0.56
CA ASP A 300 -25.76 -2.95 0.77
C ASP A 300 -25.82 -1.63 1.56
N GLY A 301 -26.23 -0.52 0.93
CA GLY A 301 -26.43 0.77 1.61
C GLY A 301 -25.13 1.51 1.93
N SER A 302 -24.00 1.10 1.36
CA SER A 302 -22.71 1.77 1.55
C SER A 302 -22.60 3.06 0.70
N MET A 303 -22.23 4.19 1.32
CA MET A 303 -22.03 5.50 0.67
C MET A 303 -20.59 5.73 0.20
N HIS A 304 -19.94 4.72 -0.37
CA HIS A 304 -18.57 4.87 -0.82
C HIS A 304 -18.51 5.41 -2.24
N THR A 305 -17.93 6.57 -2.51
CA THR A 305 -17.79 7.06 -3.89
C THR A 305 -16.48 6.57 -4.50
N TRP A 306 -16.56 5.72 -5.52
CA TRP A 306 -15.39 5.21 -6.23
C TRP A 306 -15.52 5.35 -7.73
N MET A 307 -14.38 5.38 -8.42
CA MET A 307 -14.33 5.35 -9.87
C MET A 307 -13.18 4.45 -10.29
N SER A 308 -13.46 3.45 -11.14
CA SER A 308 -12.42 2.65 -11.80
C SER A 308 -12.47 2.91 -13.29
N LEU A 309 -11.35 3.37 -13.85
CA LEU A 309 -11.17 3.64 -15.27
C LEU A 309 -10.10 2.70 -15.82
N GLY A 310 -10.53 1.70 -16.59
CA GLY A 310 -9.61 0.98 -17.47
C GLY A 310 -9.14 1.86 -18.64
N ASN A 311 -8.12 1.44 -19.37
CA ASN A 311 -7.85 1.96 -20.70
C ASN A 311 -7.56 0.82 -21.68
N ASP A 312 -7.51 1.13 -22.98
CA ASP A 312 -7.29 0.13 -24.03
C ASP A 312 -5.88 -0.50 -23.98
N ALA A 313 -4.96 0.07 -23.20
CA ALA A 313 -3.64 -0.51 -22.93
C ALA A 313 -3.66 -1.55 -21.78
N GLY A 314 -4.86 -1.85 -21.24
CA GLY A 314 -5.03 -2.74 -20.10
C GLY A 314 -4.65 -2.11 -18.76
N GLU A 315 -4.41 -0.80 -18.72
CA GLU A 315 -4.13 -0.10 -17.46
C GLU A 315 -5.43 0.22 -16.73
N TRP A 316 -5.40 0.24 -15.39
CA TRP A 316 -6.54 0.58 -14.56
C TRP A 316 -6.18 1.67 -13.57
N ASP A 317 -6.91 2.79 -13.62
CA ASP A 317 -6.96 3.84 -12.62
C ASP A 317 -8.12 3.58 -11.64
N VAL A 318 -7.86 3.69 -10.34
CA VAL A 318 -8.90 3.68 -9.30
C VAL A 318 -8.79 4.98 -8.52
N PHE A 319 -9.89 5.72 -8.39
CA PHE A 319 -10.02 6.94 -7.59
C PHE A 319 -11.04 6.70 -6.47
N TYR A 320 -10.80 7.23 -5.26
CA TYR A 320 -11.67 6.88 -4.12
C TYR A 320 -11.92 7.94 -3.05
N ASP A 321 -12.97 7.58 -2.31
CA ASP A 321 -13.93 8.15 -1.37
C ASP A 321 -13.49 9.10 -0.27
N PHE A 322 -14.44 9.95 0.09
CA PHE A 322 -14.31 11.07 1.01
C PHE A 322 -14.96 10.80 2.38
N ASN A 323 -15.65 9.67 2.59
CA ASN A 323 -16.43 9.47 3.82
C ASN A 323 -16.38 8.05 4.40
N HIS A 324 -15.39 7.80 5.28
CA HIS A 324 -15.33 6.55 6.05
C HIS A 324 -16.35 6.48 7.23
N VAL A 325 -17.19 7.51 7.48
CA VAL A 325 -18.22 7.41 8.53
C VAL A 325 -19.48 6.77 7.98
N GLY A 326 -19.85 5.63 8.58
CA GLY A 326 -21.17 5.03 8.42
C GLY A 326 -21.35 4.22 7.14
N THR A 327 -20.29 3.93 6.40
CA THR A 327 -20.31 3.02 5.25
C THR A 327 -19.63 1.69 5.56
N THR A 328 -18.94 1.67 6.70
CA THR A 328 -18.07 0.62 7.17
C THR A 328 -18.62 -0.01 8.46
N ARG A 329 -18.60 -1.33 8.59
CA ARG A 329 -19.00 -2.05 9.81
C ARG A 329 -17.99 -1.82 10.95
N PHE A 330 -16.70 -1.87 10.64
CA PHE A 330 -15.62 -1.93 11.61
C PHE A 330 -14.86 -0.62 11.77
N ALA A 331 -14.90 0.34 10.84
CA ALA A 331 -14.13 1.57 11.04
C ALA A 331 -14.64 2.42 12.21
N ALA A 332 -13.74 2.82 13.13
CA ALA A 332 -14.08 3.64 14.29
C ALA A 332 -14.40 5.12 13.97
N GLY A 333 -14.06 5.62 12.78
CA GLY A 333 -14.34 6.99 12.36
C GLY A 333 -13.85 7.32 10.94
N ASN A 334 -14.01 8.60 10.52
CA ASN A 334 -13.65 9.11 9.19
C ASN A 334 -12.29 9.78 9.10
N ARG A 335 -11.41 9.53 10.05
CA ARG A 335 -10.09 10.17 10.08
C ARG A 335 -9.04 9.12 10.28
N THR A 336 -7.87 9.35 9.71
CA THR A 336 -6.71 8.48 9.94
C THR A 336 -5.45 9.33 10.09
N ARG A 337 -4.46 8.80 10.79
CA ARG A 337 -3.11 9.39 10.89
C ARG A 337 -2.10 8.63 10.05
N ASP A 338 -2.31 7.32 9.96
CA ASP A 338 -1.34 6.39 9.45
C ASP A 338 -2.01 5.60 8.33
N LEU A 339 -1.41 5.70 7.15
CA LEU A 339 -1.80 4.98 5.95
C LEU A 339 -0.66 4.09 5.54
N GLU A 340 -0.94 2.93 5.00
CA GLU A 340 0.06 2.10 4.35
C GLU A 340 -0.44 1.77 2.96
N TYR A 341 0.44 1.72 1.98
CA TYR A 341 0.06 1.38 0.62
C TYR A 341 1.18 0.67 -0.10
N GLY A 342 0.83 -0.39 -0.80
CA GLY A 342 1.82 -1.34 -1.25
C GLY A 342 1.26 -2.50 -2.03
N LEU A 343 2.16 -3.42 -2.31
CA LEU A 343 1.87 -4.74 -2.83
C LEU A 343 1.76 -5.73 -1.68
N PHE A 344 0.63 -6.39 -1.60
CA PHE A 344 0.48 -7.63 -0.87
C PHE A 344 0.47 -8.79 -1.86
N THR A 345 1.15 -9.88 -1.53
CA THR A 345 1.22 -11.07 -2.37
C THR A 345 1.20 -12.30 -1.49
N GLN A 346 0.46 -13.33 -1.89
CA GLN A 346 0.47 -14.60 -1.17
C GLN A 346 1.68 -15.46 -1.57
N TYR A 347 1.87 -15.68 -2.87
CA TYR A 347 3.03 -16.41 -3.40
C TYR A 347 3.72 -15.60 -4.50
N ALA A 348 4.72 -14.82 -4.09
CA ALA A 348 5.39 -13.85 -4.95
C ALA A 348 6.00 -14.51 -6.20
N GLU A 349 6.58 -15.69 -6.06
CA GLU A 349 7.29 -16.44 -7.11
C GLU A 349 6.40 -16.89 -8.27
N TYR A 350 5.10 -17.03 -8.04
CA TYR A 350 4.14 -17.40 -9.07
C TYR A 350 3.39 -16.21 -9.67
N ALA A 351 3.71 -14.99 -9.24
CA ALA A 351 3.14 -13.75 -9.76
C ALA A 351 4.17 -12.97 -10.59
N SER A 352 3.71 -12.30 -11.64
CA SER A 352 4.54 -11.47 -12.51
C SER A 352 3.82 -10.19 -12.90
N LEU A 353 4.61 -9.12 -13.03
CA LEU A 353 4.16 -7.79 -13.41
C LEU A 353 4.76 -7.45 -14.78
N ALA A 354 3.90 -7.20 -15.77
CA ALA A 354 4.35 -6.78 -17.11
C ALA A 354 4.99 -5.39 -17.07
N THR A 355 4.44 -4.50 -16.26
CA THR A 355 5.00 -3.20 -15.91
C THR A 355 4.91 -3.01 -14.39
N PRO A 356 5.83 -2.22 -13.79
CA PRO A 356 5.64 -1.78 -12.43
C PRO A 356 4.31 -1.04 -12.25
N PHE A 357 3.74 -1.15 -11.06
CA PHE A 357 2.61 -0.35 -10.62
C PHE A 357 3.08 1.04 -10.23
N GLU A 358 2.37 2.08 -10.65
CA GLU A 358 2.57 3.43 -10.15
C GLU A 358 1.42 3.81 -9.24
N ASN A 359 1.74 4.23 -8.01
CA ASN A 359 0.78 4.63 -7.01
C ASN A 359 0.93 6.13 -6.74
N ARG A 360 -0.16 6.88 -6.92
CA ARG A 360 -0.23 8.31 -6.59
C ARG A 360 -1.23 8.50 -5.46
N LEU A 361 -0.74 8.93 -4.30
CA LEU A 361 -1.54 9.18 -3.12
C LEU A 361 -1.75 10.70 -2.94
N GLN A 362 -2.98 11.09 -2.66
CA GLN A 362 -3.36 12.41 -2.18
C GLN A 362 -4.16 12.26 -0.89
N LEU A 363 -4.02 13.26 -0.02
CA LEU A 363 -4.60 13.31 1.29
C LEU A 363 -5.46 14.56 1.41
N LEU A 364 -6.66 14.44 1.99
CA LEU A 364 -7.50 15.56 2.36
C LEU A 364 -7.18 15.96 3.79
N ASP A 365 -6.60 17.14 4.00
CA ASP A 365 -6.28 17.63 5.33
C ASP A 365 -7.52 18.20 6.07
N GLY A 366 -7.33 18.62 7.32
CA GLY A 366 -8.39 19.25 8.12
C GLY A 366 -8.84 20.64 7.63
N ASN A 367 -8.21 21.20 6.60
CA ASN A 367 -8.61 22.43 5.93
C ASN A 367 -9.34 22.15 4.60
N ASP A 368 -9.66 20.89 4.33
CA ASP A 368 -10.28 20.42 3.09
C ASP A 368 -9.43 20.68 1.84
N VAL A 369 -8.10 20.66 2.00
CA VAL A 369 -7.15 20.80 0.91
C VAL A 369 -6.57 19.44 0.55
N TRP A 370 -6.74 19.07 -0.72
CA TRP A 370 -6.03 17.94 -1.31
C TRP A 370 -4.57 18.30 -1.52
N HIS A 371 -3.69 17.48 -0.95
CA HIS A 371 -2.25 17.62 -1.09
C HIS A 371 -1.59 16.24 -1.20
N ARG A 372 -0.33 16.21 -1.58
CA ARG A 372 0.45 14.97 -1.60
C ARG A 372 1.31 14.88 -0.33
N PRO A 373 1.60 13.67 0.16
CA PRO A 373 2.50 13.52 1.29
C PRO A 373 3.86 14.16 0.98
N ALA A 374 4.41 14.92 1.92
CA ALA A 374 5.80 15.36 1.85
C ALA A 374 6.76 14.16 1.96
N LEU A 375 7.97 14.27 1.40
CA LEU A 375 9.00 13.23 1.58
C LEU A 375 9.32 12.92 3.05
N GLY A 376 9.11 13.88 3.96
CA GLY A 376 9.27 13.67 5.40
C GLY A 376 8.17 12.83 6.04
N GLN A 377 7.01 12.72 5.36
CA GLN A 377 5.83 12.01 5.83
C GLN A 377 5.73 10.60 5.27
N VAL A 378 6.66 10.17 4.42
CA VAL A 378 6.64 8.85 3.79
C VAL A 378 7.86 8.05 4.23
N SER A 379 7.63 6.77 4.55
CA SER A 379 8.67 5.76 4.75
C SER A 379 8.30 4.50 3.97
N GLY A 380 9.27 3.65 3.66
CA GLY A 380 9.09 2.43 2.88
C GLY A 380 9.24 1.19 3.74
N PHE A 381 8.48 0.14 3.41
CA PHE A 381 8.68 -1.18 3.99
C PHE A 381 9.94 -1.81 3.38
N PRO A 382 10.91 -2.27 4.18
CA PRO A 382 12.10 -2.92 3.65
C PRO A 382 11.85 -4.37 3.22
N ALA A 383 10.66 -4.92 3.48
CA ALA A 383 10.32 -6.32 3.24
C ALA A 383 10.32 -6.65 1.73
N ASN A 384 10.92 -7.80 1.39
CA ASN A 384 10.96 -8.35 0.04
C ASN A 384 11.52 -7.44 -1.06
N ILE A 385 12.29 -6.39 -0.73
CA ILE A 385 12.95 -5.56 -1.76
C ILE A 385 14.23 -6.24 -2.25
N CYS A 386 14.29 -6.52 -3.55
CA CYS A 386 15.38 -7.25 -4.18
C CYS A 386 16.76 -6.69 -3.82
N GLY A 387 17.62 -7.58 -3.31
CA GLY A 387 19.01 -7.24 -3.00
C GLY A 387 19.20 -6.39 -1.76
N LEU A 388 18.16 -6.07 -1.00
CA LEU A 388 18.28 -5.52 0.34
C LEU A 388 18.33 -6.63 1.41
N PRO A 389 18.97 -6.39 2.57
CA PRO A 389 18.79 -7.24 3.73
C PRO A 389 17.33 -7.18 4.19
N ASP A 390 16.69 -8.35 4.23
CA ASP A 390 15.33 -8.51 4.74
C ASP A 390 15.33 -9.52 5.90
N PRO A 391 15.12 -9.08 7.15
CA PRO A 391 15.07 -9.97 8.31
C PRO A 391 14.01 -11.07 8.18
N PHE A 392 12.88 -10.79 7.52
CA PHE A 392 11.78 -11.74 7.39
C PHE A 392 12.15 -12.89 6.45
N SER A 393 12.63 -12.56 5.24
CA SER A 393 13.18 -13.56 4.31
C SER A 393 14.25 -14.44 4.96
N LEU A 394 15.16 -13.84 5.75
CA LEU A 394 16.21 -14.58 6.45
C LEU A 394 15.67 -15.58 7.49
N GLU A 395 14.63 -15.19 8.23
CA GLU A 395 13.97 -16.03 9.25
C GLU A 395 13.26 -17.22 8.61
N MET A 396 12.58 -16.98 7.49
CA MET A 396 11.90 -18.02 6.71
C MET A 396 12.88 -18.90 5.90
N GLY A 397 14.17 -18.53 5.85
CA GLY A 397 15.17 -19.20 5.02
C GLY A 397 15.00 -18.95 3.53
N GLU A 398 14.21 -17.94 3.17
CA GLU A 398 13.91 -17.52 1.82
C GLU A 398 15.01 -16.61 1.26
N THR A 399 15.11 -16.55 -0.06
CA THR A 399 16.07 -15.67 -0.74
C THR A 399 15.37 -14.37 -1.13
N ASN A 400 15.87 -13.22 -0.66
CA ASN A 400 15.39 -11.91 -1.12
C ASN A 400 15.96 -11.53 -2.51
N THR A 401 15.75 -12.42 -3.47
CA THR A 401 16.20 -12.34 -4.87
C THR A 401 15.10 -12.84 -5.80
N PRO A 402 15.11 -12.50 -7.10
CA PRO A 402 14.09 -13.00 -8.02
C PRO A 402 14.02 -14.53 -8.01
N PRO A 403 12.81 -15.14 -8.08
CA PRO A 403 11.51 -14.50 -8.31
C PRO A 403 10.75 -14.07 -7.04
N TYR A 404 11.34 -14.09 -5.85
CA TYR A 404 10.61 -13.87 -4.59
C TYR A 404 10.47 -12.40 -4.18
N CYS A 405 11.29 -11.52 -4.76
CA CYS A 405 11.39 -10.12 -4.36
C CYS A 405 10.75 -9.14 -5.35
N PHE A 406 10.66 -7.89 -4.91
CA PHE A 406 10.10 -6.73 -5.61
C PHE A 406 11.11 -5.59 -5.71
N THR A 407 10.79 -4.60 -6.52
CA THR A 407 11.51 -3.33 -6.65
C THR A 407 10.59 -2.22 -6.19
N SER A 408 11.15 -1.20 -5.56
CA SER A 408 10.42 0.01 -5.18
C SER A 408 11.22 1.25 -5.53
N SER A 409 10.53 2.35 -5.85
CA SER A 409 11.13 3.67 -6.00
C SER A 409 10.13 4.79 -5.69
N VAL A 410 10.65 5.96 -5.32
CA VAL A 410 9.88 7.16 -5.01
C VAL A 410 10.29 8.28 -5.97
N ALA A 411 9.32 8.82 -6.71
CA ALA A 411 9.48 10.07 -7.44
C ALA A 411 8.88 11.22 -6.63
N ALA A 412 9.58 12.36 -6.60
CA ALA A 412 9.10 13.56 -5.93
C ALA A 412 8.92 14.72 -6.91
N ARG A 413 8.04 15.65 -6.53
CA ARG A 413 7.86 16.94 -7.18
C ARG A 413 8.95 17.91 -6.74
N ALA A 414 9.11 18.99 -7.51
CA ALA A 414 9.99 20.10 -7.13
C ALA A 414 9.61 20.74 -5.79
N THR A 415 8.35 20.60 -5.36
CA THR A 415 7.82 21.06 -4.06
C THR A 415 8.30 20.22 -2.87
N GLY A 416 8.96 19.07 -3.10
CA GLY A 416 9.36 18.15 -2.03
C GLY A 416 8.27 17.16 -1.61
N GLU A 417 7.13 17.17 -2.30
CA GLU A 417 6.05 16.20 -2.16
C GLU A 417 6.32 14.93 -2.97
N VAL A 418 5.85 13.79 -2.50
CA VAL A 418 5.86 12.53 -3.25
C VAL A 418 4.91 12.65 -4.44
N ASP A 419 5.45 12.54 -5.66
CA ASP A 419 4.64 12.49 -6.88
C ASP A 419 4.02 11.10 -7.01
N ARG A 420 4.87 10.08 -7.09
CA ARG A 420 4.43 8.70 -7.22
C ARG A 420 5.41 7.75 -6.58
N VAL A 421 4.88 6.63 -6.14
CA VAL A 421 5.64 5.44 -5.82
C VAL A 421 5.53 4.47 -6.97
N THR A 422 6.62 3.78 -7.28
CA THR A 422 6.61 2.70 -8.26
C THR A 422 6.97 1.39 -7.59
N LEU A 423 6.15 0.36 -7.74
CA LEU A 423 6.35 -0.99 -7.20
C LEU A 423 6.37 -1.99 -8.34
N GLY A 424 7.45 -2.72 -8.50
CA GLY A 424 7.63 -3.64 -9.64
C GLY A 424 8.17 -4.99 -9.22
N LYS A 425 8.21 -5.91 -10.16
CA LYS A 425 8.89 -7.19 -10.00
C LYS A 425 9.97 -7.31 -11.07
N PRO A 426 11.19 -7.78 -10.74
CA PRO A 426 12.20 -8.02 -11.77
C PRO A 426 11.68 -9.06 -12.76
N ALA A 427 11.78 -8.77 -14.05
CA ALA A 427 11.37 -9.72 -15.07
C ALA A 427 12.16 -11.02 -14.91
N PRO A 428 11.52 -12.20 -14.88
CA PRO A 428 12.23 -13.46 -14.95
C PRO A 428 12.86 -13.56 -16.34
N GLY A 429 14.16 -13.25 -16.44
CA GLY A 429 14.96 -13.37 -17.68
C GLY A 429 14.28 -12.79 -18.93
N SER A 430 14.44 -11.48 -19.15
CA SER A 430 14.00 -10.71 -20.31
C SER A 430 13.61 -11.51 -21.57
N LEU A 431 12.32 -11.57 -21.87
CA LEU A 431 11.84 -11.35 -23.23
C LEU A 431 10.92 -10.14 -23.15
N ALA A 432 11.38 -9.02 -23.70
CA ALA A 432 10.55 -7.84 -23.89
C ALA A 432 9.34 -8.27 -24.74
N ALA A 433 8.17 -8.39 -24.11
CA ALA A 433 6.92 -8.48 -24.84
C ALA A 433 6.73 -7.12 -25.52
N ALA A 434 6.56 -7.16 -26.84
CA ALA A 434 6.29 -5.96 -27.63
C ALA A 434 5.06 -5.24 -27.07
N SER A 435 5.19 -3.93 -26.85
CA SER A 435 4.05 -3.08 -26.50
C SER A 435 2.93 -3.27 -27.52
N PRO A 436 1.67 -3.45 -27.10
CA PRO A 436 0.56 -3.54 -28.05
C PRO A 436 0.49 -2.27 -28.88
N THR A 437 0.35 -2.45 -30.19
CA THR A 437 0.21 -1.34 -31.15
C THR A 437 -1.09 -0.59 -30.85
N PRO A 438 -1.08 0.75 -30.68
CA PRO A 438 -2.29 1.51 -30.39
C PRO A 438 -3.28 1.37 -31.56
N VAL A 439 -4.49 0.88 -31.28
CA VAL A 439 -5.58 0.88 -32.25
C VAL A 439 -6.19 2.28 -32.27
N ALA A 440 -6.26 2.90 -33.45
CA ALA A 440 -6.86 4.21 -33.63
C ALA A 440 -8.39 4.12 -33.49
N VAL A 441 -8.95 4.77 -32.46
CA VAL A 441 -10.41 4.85 -32.27
C VAL A 441 -10.99 6.04 -33.04
N ALA A 442 -12.03 5.77 -33.83
CA ALA A 442 -12.80 6.77 -34.56
C ALA A 442 -13.79 7.51 -33.63
N ARG A 443 -13.65 8.84 -33.61
CA ARG A 443 -14.50 9.94 -33.07
C ARG A 443 -15.64 9.64 -32.08
N THR A 444 -15.85 10.40 -30.99
CA THR A 444 -14.99 11.26 -30.13
C THR A 444 -15.78 11.88 -28.98
N VAL A 445 -17.09 11.64 -28.79
CA VAL A 445 -17.86 12.26 -27.68
C VAL A 445 -18.73 11.22 -26.96
N HIS A 446 -18.61 11.12 -25.62
CA HIS A 446 -19.39 10.22 -24.76
C HIS A 446 -20.00 11.00 -23.60
N ASN A 447 -21.33 10.95 -23.45
CA ASN A 447 -22.08 11.78 -22.49
C ASN A 447 -21.70 13.27 -22.52
N GLY A 448 -21.53 13.81 -23.74
CA GLY A 448 -21.12 15.20 -23.96
C GLY A 448 -19.62 15.45 -23.86
N VAL A 449 -18.84 14.50 -23.32
CA VAL A 449 -17.39 14.64 -23.13
C VAL A 449 -16.61 14.26 -24.37
N ASP A 450 -15.81 15.19 -24.90
CA ASP A 450 -14.85 14.86 -25.96
C ASP A 450 -13.75 13.92 -25.43
N GLN A 451 -13.81 12.66 -25.84
CA GLN A 451 -12.95 11.58 -25.37
C GLN A 451 -11.50 11.73 -25.81
N LYS A 452 -11.27 12.38 -26.96
CA LYS A 452 -9.92 12.64 -27.43
C LYS A 452 -9.31 13.82 -26.67
N ALA A 453 -10.10 14.86 -26.44
CA ALA A 453 -9.68 15.98 -25.59
C ALA A 453 -9.46 15.51 -24.13
N LEU A 454 -10.31 14.61 -23.62
CA LEU A 454 -10.17 14.01 -22.30
C LEU A 454 -8.85 13.24 -22.19
N ALA A 455 -8.62 12.30 -23.10
CA ALA A 455 -7.40 11.49 -23.09
C ALA A 455 -6.13 12.35 -23.25
N GLY A 456 -6.17 13.36 -24.14
CA GLY A 456 -5.07 14.31 -24.32
C GLY A 456 -4.81 15.14 -23.07
N CYS A 457 -5.85 15.69 -22.47
CA CYS A 457 -5.73 16.50 -21.27
C CYS A 457 -5.21 15.70 -20.07
N LEU A 458 -5.71 14.47 -19.86
CA LEU A 458 -5.22 13.58 -18.81
C LEU A 458 -3.75 13.20 -18.98
N GLY A 459 -3.22 13.26 -20.21
CA GLY A 459 -1.79 13.05 -20.50
C GLY A 459 -0.91 14.28 -20.27
N GLU A 460 -1.47 15.49 -20.29
CA GLU A 460 -0.72 16.76 -20.24
C GLU A 460 -0.88 17.51 -18.91
N ASP A 461 -2.11 17.80 -18.50
CA ASP A 461 -2.43 18.57 -17.28
C ASP A 461 -3.79 18.15 -16.70
N PRO A 462 -3.83 17.03 -15.94
CA PRO A 462 -5.07 16.47 -15.39
C PRO A 462 -5.89 17.47 -14.54
N ALA A 463 -5.22 18.42 -13.89
CA ALA A 463 -5.87 19.37 -12.99
C ALA A 463 -6.79 20.35 -13.72
N ARG A 464 -6.57 20.56 -15.03
CA ARG A 464 -7.35 21.49 -15.84
C ARG A 464 -8.43 20.81 -16.67
N CYS A 465 -8.49 19.48 -16.68
CA CYS A 465 -9.39 18.78 -17.61
C CYS A 465 -10.86 19.08 -17.38
N LEU A 466 -11.28 19.32 -16.14
CA LEU A 466 -12.66 19.74 -15.86
C LEU A 466 -13.00 21.07 -16.57
N GLU A 467 -12.03 21.97 -16.72
CA GLU A 467 -12.22 23.26 -17.38
C GLU A 467 -12.02 23.19 -18.90
N THR A 468 -11.04 22.38 -19.35
CA THR A 468 -10.54 22.43 -20.74
C THR A 468 -11.12 21.36 -21.64
N VAL A 469 -11.65 20.27 -21.09
CA VAL A 469 -12.24 19.18 -21.87
C VAL A 469 -13.74 19.49 -22.08
N PRO A 470 -14.18 19.75 -23.32
CA PRO A 470 -15.58 20.06 -23.59
C PRO A 470 -16.50 18.95 -23.07
N GLY A 471 -17.50 19.36 -22.28
CA GLY A 471 -18.51 18.48 -21.67
C GLY A 471 -18.06 17.71 -20.44
N LEU A 472 -16.78 17.74 -20.04
CA LEU A 472 -16.31 16.99 -18.86
C LEU A 472 -16.90 17.52 -17.56
N ALA A 473 -16.89 18.83 -17.34
CA ALA A 473 -17.50 19.44 -16.15
C ALA A 473 -19.00 19.09 -16.03
N GLU A 474 -19.75 19.18 -17.13
CA GLU A 474 -21.19 18.88 -17.16
C GLU A 474 -21.45 17.39 -16.90
N CYS A 475 -20.66 16.51 -17.51
CA CYS A 475 -20.75 15.08 -17.28
C CYS A 475 -20.42 14.70 -15.83
N VAL A 476 -19.35 15.27 -15.25
CA VAL A 476 -18.95 15.03 -13.86
C VAL A 476 -19.98 15.58 -12.89
N ALA A 477 -20.51 16.79 -13.14
CA ALA A 477 -21.59 17.38 -12.34
C ALA A 477 -22.87 16.53 -12.39
N ALA A 478 -23.18 15.93 -13.55
CA ALA A 478 -24.29 15.00 -13.72
C ALA A 478 -24.00 13.59 -13.19
N ARG A 479 -22.79 13.33 -12.68
CA ARG A 479 -22.31 12.01 -12.26
C ARG A 479 -22.48 10.94 -13.35
N GLY A 480 -22.34 11.34 -14.61
CA GLY A 480 -22.41 10.45 -15.76
C GLY A 480 -21.14 9.64 -15.95
N GLN A 481 -21.18 8.62 -16.81
CA GLN A 481 -19.97 7.97 -17.30
C GLN A 481 -19.26 8.94 -18.25
N CYS A 482 -18.11 9.49 -17.85
CA CYS A 482 -17.44 10.55 -18.62
C CYS A 482 -16.36 10.03 -19.56
N ASN A 483 -16.10 8.72 -19.54
CA ASN A 483 -15.16 8.06 -20.44
C ASN A 483 -15.80 6.86 -21.17
N ALA A 484 -15.43 6.69 -22.44
CA ALA A 484 -15.95 5.64 -23.31
C ALA A 484 -15.13 4.35 -23.18
N LEU A 485 -15.14 3.72 -22.02
CA LEU A 485 -14.83 2.30 -21.93
C LEU A 485 -16.12 1.50 -22.16
N PRO A 486 -16.04 0.27 -22.71
CA PRO A 486 -17.21 -0.57 -22.90
C PRO A 486 -17.72 -1.03 -21.52
N ALA A 487 -18.50 -0.19 -20.86
CA ALA A 487 -19.42 -0.60 -19.82
C ALA A 487 -20.54 -1.39 -20.50
N ARG A 488 -20.77 -2.63 -20.03
CA ARG A 488 -21.99 -3.39 -20.35
C ARG A 488 -23.18 -2.45 -20.09
N ALA A 489 -23.99 -2.22 -21.13
CA ALA A 489 -25.11 -1.28 -21.10
C ALA A 489 -25.95 -1.41 -19.83
N GLY A 490 -25.73 -0.49 -18.89
CA GLY A 490 -26.63 -0.24 -17.78
C GLY A 490 -27.87 0.44 -18.33
N THR A 491 -29.03 -0.06 -17.94
CA THR A 491 -30.34 0.52 -18.25
C THR A 491 -30.35 2.02 -17.95
N ALA A 492 -30.82 2.80 -18.93
CA ALA A 492 -31.03 4.24 -18.83
C ALA A 492 -31.59 4.65 -17.48
N ALA A 493 -31.07 5.77 -16.93
CA ALA A 493 -31.55 6.41 -15.72
C ALA A 493 -33.08 6.47 -15.73
N GLN A 494 -33.71 5.57 -14.95
CA GLN A 494 -35.15 5.61 -14.72
C GLN A 494 -35.46 6.99 -14.13
N ARG A 495 -36.48 7.67 -14.67
CA ARG A 495 -37.10 8.83 -14.02
C ARG A 495 -37.39 8.44 -12.57
N ARG A 496 -36.66 9.07 -11.64
CA ARG A 496 -36.79 8.80 -10.21
C ARG A 496 -37.89 9.69 -9.63
N THR A 497 -38.73 9.10 -8.78
CA THR A 497 -39.87 9.79 -8.15
C THR A 497 -39.36 10.52 -6.90
N PRO A 498 -39.63 11.84 -6.76
CA PRO A 498 -39.30 12.58 -5.55
C PRO A 498 -39.85 11.87 -4.31
N ILE A 499 -39.01 11.74 -3.29
CA ILE A 499 -39.39 11.14 -2.02
C ILE A 499 -40.00 12.19 -1.09
N THR A 500 -40.84 11.75 -0.16
CA THR A 500 -41.41 12.63 0.87
C THR A 500 -40.55 12.61 2.14
N PRO A 501 -40.71 13.57 3.06
CA PRO A 501 -40.07 13.51 4.38
C PRO A 501 -40.41 12.23 5.17
N VAL A 502 -41.63 11.71 5.00
CA VAL A 502 -42.04 10.41 5.59
C VAL A 502 -41.22 9.28 4.97
N LYS A 503 -41.06 9.28 3.65
CA LYS A 503 -40.26 8.28 2.97
C LYS A 503 -38.78 8.35 3.35
N ALA A 504 -38.22 9.54 3.52
CA ALA A 504 -36.86 9.73 4.04
C ALA A 504 -36.70 9.12 5.45
N ARG A 505 -37.69 9.28 6.33
CA ARG A 505 -37.69 8.63 7.65
C ARG A 505 -37.76 7.10 7.56
N GLU A 506 -38.54 6.56 6.64
CA GLU A 506 -38.61 5.12 6.39
C GLU A 506 -37.29 4.58 5.87
N LEU A 507 -36.64 5.29 4.94
CA LEU A 507 -35.31 4.94 4.43
C LEU A 507 -34.29 4.95 5.59
N ALA A 508 -34.29 5.99 6.42
CA ALA A 508 -33.45 6.02 7.62
C ALA A 508 -33.73 4.86 8.58
N ALA A 509 -34.99 4.46 8.75
CA ALA A 509 -35.32 3.30 9.57
C ALA A 509 -34.81 1.98 8.99
N ALA A 510 -34.88 1.84 7.66
CA ALA A 510 -34.38 0.68 6.96
C ALA A 510 -32.85 0.61 7.04
N ASP A 511 -32.17 1.72 6.75
CA ASP A 511 -30.70 1.81 6.75
C ASP A 511 -30.14 1.58 8.17
N LEU A 512 -30.75 2.17 9.20
CA LEU A 512 -30.32 2.02 10.60
C LEU A 512 -30.79 0.73 11.26
N ARG A 513 -31.66 -0.05 10.60
CA ARG A 513 -32.34 -1.25 11.15
C ARG A 513 -33.02 -1.01 12.49
N ALA A 514 -33.36 0.24 12.78
CA ALA A 514 -33.84 0.70 14.06
C ALA A 514 -35.19 1.40 13.90
N LYS A 515 -35.98 1.38 14.98
CA LYS A 515 -37.18 2.22 15.04
C LYS A 515 -36.77 3.68 15.13
N THR A 516 -36.95 4.44 14.06
CA THR A 516 -36.73 5.89 14.04
C THR A 516 -37.93 6.68 14.62
N LEU A 517 -38.67 6.06 15.55
CA LEU A 517 -39.81 6.68 16.23
C LEU A 517 -39.31 7.88 17.05
N GLY A 518 -39.85 9.07 16.76
CA GLY A 518 -39.40 10.32 17.37
C GLY A 518 -38.27 11.04 16.63
N SER A 519 -37.84 10.52 15.47
CA SER A 519 -36.90 11.24 14.60
C SER A 519 -37.51 12.51 13.99
N ARG A 520 -36.71 13.56 13.90
CA ARG A 520 -37.09 14.82 13.24
C ARG A 520 -36.63 14.75 11.79
N VAL A 521 -37.51 15.16 10.88
CA VAL A 521 -37.15 15.31 9.46
C VAL A 521 -37.26 16.78 9.12
N ALA A 522 -36.16 17.37 8.65
CA ALA A 522 -36.12 18.71 8.11
C ALA A 522 -35.95 18.61 6.58
N THR A 523 -36.61 19.49 5.84
CA THR A 523 -36.37 19.64 4.40
C THR A 523 -35.66 20.96 4.18
N LEU A 524 -34.50 20.90 3.56
CA LEU A 524 -33.61 22.04 3.38
C LEU A 524 -32.81 21.88 2.10
N THR A 525 -32.06 22.91 1.71
CA THR A 525 -31.15 22.83 0.56
C THR A 525 -29.77 22.35 1.02
N ALA A 526 -29.00 21.75 0.11
CA ALA A 526 -27.62 21.34 0.38
C ALA A 526 -26.77 22.50 0.96
N ASP A 527 -26.92 23.73 0.45
CA ASP A 527 -26.25 24.92 0.99
C ASP A 527 -26.59 25.21 2.46
N ARG A 528 -27.86 25.06 2.85
CA ARG A 528 -28.27 25.27 4.26
C ARG A 528 -27.67 24.20 5.17
N LEU A 529 -27.52 22.96 4.68
CA LEU A 529 -26.84 21.90 5.42
C LEU A 529 -25.35 22.18 5.58
N SER A 530 -24.69 22.64 4.51
CA SER A 530 -23.27 23.01 4.53
C SER A 530 -22.96 24.12 5.52
N ARG A 531 -23.87 25.10 5.69
CA ARG A 531 -23.74 26.14 6.72
C ARG A 531 -23.83 25.62 8.16
N SER A 532 -24.36 24.42 8.38
CA SER A 532 -24.35 23.74 9.68
C SER A 532 -23.12 22.83 9.90
N GLY A 533 -22.13 22.92 9.00
CA GLY A 533 -20.88 22.16 9.09
C GLY A 533 -20.91 20.79 8.40
N VAL A 534 -21.96 20.48 7.64
CA VAL A 534 -22.09 19.22 6.88
C VAL A 534 -21.90 19.46 5.39
N LYS A 535 -20.74 19.10 4.85
CA LYS A 535 -20.46 19.22 3.42
C LYS A 535 -21.07 18.05 2.64
N LEU A 536 -21.76 18.38 1.56
CA LEU A 536 -22.35 17.41 0.63
C LEU A 536 -21.65 17.51 -0.73
N ASP A 537 -20.47 16.92 -0.84
CA ASP A 537 -19.65 17.04 -2.04
C ASP A 537 -20.37 16.48 -3.28
N GLY A 538 -20.28 17.21 -4.39
CA GLY A 538 -20.95 16.87 -5.65
C GLY A 538 -22.48 16.98 -5.60
N THR A 539 -23.05 17.74 -4.66
CA THR A 539 -24.49 18.04 -4.59
C THR A 539 -24.69 19.54 -4.88
N ALA A 540 -25.56 19.89 -5.83
CA ALA A 540 -25.81 21.29 -6.16
C ALA A 540 -26.38 22.04 -4.94
N ALA A 541 -25.97 23.30 -4.77
CA ALA A 541 -26.30 24.10 -3.59
C ALA A 541 -27.83 24.24 -3.35
N ASP A 542 -28.61 24.21 -4.42
CA ASP A 542 -30.07 24.30 -4.44
C ASP A 542 -30.79 22.93 -4.38
N THR A 543 -30.06 21.81 -4.42
CA THR A 543 -30.64 20.47 -4.28
C THR A 543 -31.41 20.38 -2.97
N GLN A 544 -32.68 20.01 -3.08
CA GLN A 544 -33.53 19.74 -1.93
C GLN A 544 -33.13 18.41 -1.28
N ILE A 545 -33.01 18.42 0.04
CA ILE A 545 -32.62 17.26 0.82
C ILE A 545 -33.52 17.09 2.04
N HIS A 546 -33.76 15.84 2.41
CA HIS A 546 -34.45 15.48 3.64
C HIS A 546 -33.44 15.02 4.67
N VAL A 547 -33.29 15.78 5.76
CA VAL A 547 -32.37 15.48 6.85
C VAL A 547 -33.13 14.85 8.00
N VAL A 548 -32.82 13.60 8.31
CA VAL A 548 -33.41 12.81 9.39
C VAL A 548 -32.45 12.78 10.57
N THR A 549 -32.89 13.27 11.73
CA THR A 549 -32.10 13.29 12.97
C THR A 549 -32.81 12.53 14.09
N GLY A 550 -32.04 11.80 14.90
CA GLY A 550 -32.57 11.05 16.04
C GLY A 550 -31.57 10.97 17.19
N GLY A 551 -32.09 10.84 18.41
CA GLY A 551 -31.29 10.68 19.63
C GLY A 551 -31.23 9.25 20.16
N THR A 552 -31.92 8.30 19.51
CA THR A 552 -31.94 6.89 19.91
C THR A 552 -30.61 6.22 19.60
N VAL A 553 -30.26 5.21 20.39
CA VAL A 553 -29.15 4.31 20.06
C VAL A 553 -29.49 3.53 18.79
N VAL A 554 -28.57 3.50 17.84
CA VAL A 554 -28.73 2.81 16.55
C VAL A 554 -27.52 1.92 16.29
N GLU A 555 -27.71 0.85 15.52
CA GLU A 555 -26.60 0.03 15.03
C GLU A 555 -25.83 0.80 13.94
N GLY A 556 -24.58 0.40 13.69
CA GLY A 556 -23.85 0.84 12.51
C GLY A 556 -24.58 0.44 11.21
N LEU A 557 -24.38 1.22 10.15
CA LEU A 557 -25.02 1.00 8.85
C LEU A 557 -24.46 -0.24 8.11
N GLY A 558 -23.29 -0.73 8.51
CA GLY A 558 -22.69 -1.96 7.98
C GLY A 558 -23.58 -3.18 8.23
N LYS A 559 -23.55 -4.14 7.30
CA LYS A 559 -24.43 -5.31 7.37
C LYS A 559 -24.02 -6.23 8.54
N GLY A 560 -24.80 -6.17 9.62
CA GLY A 560 -24.53 -6.98 10.81
C GLY A 560 -23.63 -6.28 11.82
N SER A 561 -23.55 -4.95 11.76
CA SER A 561 -22.88 -4.16 12.80
C SER A 561 -23.42 -4.49 14.18
N ASP A 562 -22.52 -4.88 15.08
CA ASP A 562 -22.71 -5.04 16.52
C ASP A 562 -22.38 -3.75 17.30
N ARG A 563 -21.68 -2.81 16.65
CA ARG A 563 -21.43 -1.47 17.18
C ARG A 563 -22.72 -0.66 17.22
N THR A 564 -22.90 0.06 18.33
CA THR A 564 -24.04 0.94 18.55
C THR A 564 -23.61 2.37 18.82
N TYR A 565 -24.41 3.32 18.35
CA TYR A 565 -24.10 4.75 18.36
C TYR A 565 -25.25 5.54 18.98
N PRO A 566 -25.00 6.42 19.97
CA PRO A 566 -26.05 7.19 20.63
C PRO A 566 -26.49 8.39 19.78
N GLY A 567 -27.45 8.16 18.87
CA GLY A 567 -28.05 9.14 17.97
C GLY A 567 -27.45 9.15 16.55
N TYR A 568 -28.08 9.89 15.64
CA TYR A 568 -27.71 9.89 14.22
C TYR A 568 -28.20 11.16 13.49
N THR A 569 -27.60 11.42 12.33
CA THR A 569 -28.02 12.42 11.35
C THR A 569 -27.80 11.83 9.95
N MET A 570 -28.85 11.75 9.14
CA MET A 570 -28.80 11.24 7.77
C MET A 570 -29.42 12.26 6.83
N ALA A 571 -28.85 12.50 5.66
CA ALA A 571 -29.43 13.35 4.63
C ALA A 571 -29.70 12.55 3.36
N TYR A 572 -30.91 12.67 2.81
CA TYR A 572 -31.34 12.01 1.59
C TYR A 572 -31.66 13.04 0.52
N ASP A 573 -31.32 12.76 -0.74
CA ASP A 573 -31.75 13.53 -1.90
C ASP A 573 -33.28 13.48 -2.01
N ALA A 574 -33.93 14.64 -2.03
CA ALA A 574 -35.39 14.68 -2.12
C ALA A 574 -35.91 14.19 -3.48
N ALA A 575 -35.09 14.19 -4.53
CA ALA A 575 -35.51 13.79 -5.87
C ALA A 575 -35.61 12.27 -6.04
N ASP A 576 -34.81 11.50 -5.31
CA ASP A 576 -34.75 10.05 -5.51
C ASP A 576 -34.53 9.20 -4.25
N GLY A 577 -34.33 9.82 -3.09
CA GLY A 577 -34.09 9.13 -1.83
C GLY A 577 -32.72 8.50 -1.72
N ARG A 578 -31.76 8.89 -2.57
CA ARG A 578 -30.37 8.50 -2.40
C ARG A 578 -29.81 9.08 -1.10
N LEU A 579 -29.18 8.26 -0.28
CA LEU A 579 -28.45 8.71 0.90
C LEU A 579 -27.23 9.54 0.46
N LEU A 580 -27.12 10.78 0.98
CA LEU A 580 -26.09 11.76 0.66
C LEU A 580 -25.07 11.94 1.78
N TYR A 581 -25.52 11.74 3.02
CA TYR A 581 -24.72 11.93 4.22
C TYR A 581 -25.28 11.04 5.33
N ALA A 582 -24.40 10.46 6.13
CA ALA A 582 -24.73 9.79 7.36
C ALA A 582 -23.65 10.07 8.40
N CYS A 583 -24.10 10.36 9.61
CA CYS A 583 -23.28 10.44 10.80
C CYS A 583 -24.00 9.69 11.90
N LEU A 584 -23.28 8.82 12.60
CA LEU A 584 -23.76 8.10 13.78
C LEU A 584 -22.98 8.56 15.01
N GLY A 585 -23.68 8.74 16.13
CA GLY A 585 -23.08 9.05 17.43
C GLY A 585 -23.43 10.42 18.00
N ALA A 586 -22.96 10.66 19.23
CA ALA A 586 -23.27 11.85 20.05
C ALA A 586 -22.82 13.17 19.40
N THR A 587 -21.76 13.13 18.60
CA THR A 587 -21.10 14.28 17.98
C THR A 587 -21.76 14.73 16.68
N CYS A 588 -22.77 14.00 16.18
CA CYS A 588 -23.42 14.38 14.93
C CYS A 588 -24.15 15.72 15.06
N PRO A 589 -24.12 16.55 14.00
CA PRO A 589 -24.76 17.87 14.01
C PRO A 589 -26.29 17.74 14.10
N ARG A 590 -26.85 18.10 15.26
CA ARG A 590 -28.30 17.98 15.55
C ARG A 590 -29.02 19.30 15.79
N LYS A 591 -28.31 20.32 16.29
CA LYS A 591 -28.94 21.51 16.90
C LYS A 591 -29.28 22.62 15.91
N ASP A 592 -28.64 22.64 14.74
CA ASP A 592 -28.69 23.80 13.82
C ASP A 592 -29.50 23.54 12.53
N LEU A 593 -30.30 22.47 12.52
CA LEU A 593 -31.03 22.00 11.33
C LEU A 593 -32.53 22.34 11.33
N SER A 594 -33.01 23.10 12.32
CA SER A 594 -34.40 23.57 12.41
C SER A 594 -34.67 24.81 11.57
#